data_AF-A0A6P0JVE0-F1
#
_entry.id   AF-A0A6P0JVE0-F1
#
_cell.length_a   1.000
_cell.length_b   1.000
_cell.length_c   1.000
_cell.angle_alpha   90.00
_cell.angle_beta   90.00
_cell.angle_gamma   90.00
#
_symmetry.space_group_name_H-M   'P 1'
#
loop_
_entity.id
_entity.type
_entity.pdbx_description
1 polymer ?
#
loop_
_entity_poly.entity_id
_entity_poly.type
_entity_poly.pdbx_seq_one_letter_code
_entity_poly.pdbx_strand_id
1 'polypeptide(L)'
;MKRRRSQPWIHKWSRFIIGAIATVGAVLTAYLTITKLSGGDVACTAEAAATANGCNSVLDSPYATVFGLPLSLFGFLAYLAMIIFALSPYLINSDEKRDFRKQVEDITGLFLLIGSTAMTVFSGYLMYILAFEIQSICYYCIGSALFSLSLLFLTIFGRDWKDIGQLFFTGVIVALVTLISTLGVYANINGTAVAGGQTAVSPPTQQPERGVGWDVTTNSSQSEIALAQYLNEQDIVMYGGWSCPYCHLQKALFGKEAFQEITYIECSPPAEDAQPQKCEDAGIRSYPSWEINGQLYAGARPLEELAEISGYEGPSNFQYTMSR
;
A
#
# COMPACT_ATOMS: atom_id res chain seq x y z
N MET A 1 32.95 35.80 35.12
CA MET A 1 32.82 35.90 33.65
C MET A 1 32.12 34.66 33.11
N LYS A 2 30.81 34.73 32.81
CA LYS A 2 30.08 33.64 32.13
C LYS A 2 30.52 33.64 30.67
N ARG A 3 31.41 32.72 30.31
CA ARG A 3 31.85 32.49 28.92
C ARG A 3 30.60 32.11 28.11
N ARG A 4 30.06 33.04 27.31
CA ARG A 4 29.01 32.75 26.31
C ARG A 4 29.60 31.67 25.39
N ARG A 5 29.25 30.40 25.60
CA ARG A 5 29.47 29.36 24.58
C ARG A 5 28.65 29.81 23.37
N SER A 6 29.33 30.26 22.33
CA SER A 6 28.74 30.46 21.01
C SER A 6 28.08 29.15 20.62
N GLN A 7 26.76 29.15 20.44
CA GLN A 7 26.09 27.94 19.96
C GLN A 7 26.74 27.51 18.64
N PRO A 8 27.16 26.23 18.52
CA PRO A 8 27.74 25.72 17.28
C PRO A 8 26.84 26.06 16.09
N TRP A 9 27.43 26.46 14.96
CA TRP A 9 26.73 26.90 13.74
C TRP A 9 25.63 25.92 13.29
N ILE A 10 25.85 24.62 13.52
CA ILE A 10 24.91 23.52 13.29
C ILE A 10 23.58 23.68 14.04
N HIS A 11 23.57 24.15 15.29
CA HIS A 11 22.32 24.33 16.04
C HIS A 11 21.48 25.50 15.54
N LYS A 12 22.12 26.47 14.90
CA LYS A 12 21.43 27.65 14.36
C LYS A 12 20.74 27.34 13.04
N TRP A 13 21.34 26.47 12.22
CA TRP A 13 20.83 26.10 10.90
C TRP A 13 20.01 24.81 10.87
N SER A 14 20.13 23.95 11.88
CA SER A 14 19.44 22.64 11.93
C SER A 14 17.94 22.75 11.66
N ARG A 15 17.26 23.71 12.29
CA ARG A 15 15.80 23.91 12.12
C ARG A 15 15.41 24.39 10.73
N PHE A 16 16.23 25.21 10.11
CA PHE A 16 16.00 25.65 8.73
C PHE A 16 16.16 24.48 7.76
N ILE A 17 17.19 23.65 7.96
CA ILE A 17 17.43 22.45 7.15
C ILE A 17 16.30 21.42 7.36
N ILE A 18 15.85 21.20 8.60
CA ILE A 18 14.69 20.36 8.93
C ILE A 18 13.44 20.85 8.17
N GLY A 19 13.18 22.16 8.20
CA GLY A 19 12.05 22.76 7.47
C GLY A 19 12.16 22.57 5.96
N ALA A 20 13.36 22.73 5.39
CA ALA A 20 13.59 22.52 3.97
C ALA A 20 13.36 21.06 3.54
N ILE A 21 13.91 20.09 4.27
CA ILE A 21 13.70 18.66 4.00
C ILE A 21 12.23 18.29 4.15
N ALA A 22 11.57 18.78 5.21
CA ALA A 22 10.15 18.52 5.43
C ALA A 22 9.28 19.14 4.32
N THR A 23 9.67 20.28 3.74
CA THR A 23 8.98 20.88 2.59
C THR A 23 9.10 19.99 1.35
N VAL A 24 10.29 19.48 1.05
CA VAL A 24 10.50 18.53 -0.07
C VAL A 24 9.69 17.25 0.15
N GLY A 25 9.70 16.71 1.38
CA GLY A 25 8.87 15.56 1.75
C GLY A 25 7.37 15.82 1.61
N ALA A 26 6.90 17.01 1.96
CA ALA A 26 5.51 17.42 1.76
C ALA A 26 5.14 17.50 0.27
N VAL A 27 5.99 18.08 -0.58
CA VAL A 27 5.75 18.12 -2.03
C VAL A 27 5.68 16.72 -2.62
N LEU A 28 6.62 15.84 -2.22
CA LEU A 28 6.66 14.45 -2.65
C LEU A 28 5.37 13.71 -2.27
N THR A 29 4.96 13.79 -0.99
CA THR A 29 3.77 13.09 -0.50
C THR A 29 2.46 13.69 -1.02
N ALA A 30 2.41 15.01 -1.25
CA ALA A 30 1.29 15.65 -1.93
C ALA A 30 1.14 15.15 -3.37
N TYR A 31 2.24 15.06 -4.13
CA TYR A 31 2.24 14.50 -5.48
C TYR A 31 1.66 13.08 -5.49
N LEU A 32 2.16 12.17 -4.64
CA LEU A 32 1.65 10.80 -4.55
C LEU A 32 0.17 10.74 -4.13
N THR A 33 -0.27 11.63 -3.25
CA THR A 33 -1.68 11.71 -2.83
C THR A 33 -2.57 12.11 -4.01
N ILE A 34 -2.18 13.13 -4.77
CA ILE A 34 -2.93 13.59 -5.95
C ILE A 34 -2.96 12.50 -7.02
N THR A 35 -1.84 11.85 -7.30
CA THR A 35 -1.76 10.77 -8.29
C THR A 35 -2.67 9.61 -7.92
N LYS A 36 -2.66 9.16 -6.65
CA LYS A 36 -3.54 8.09 -6.16
C LYS A 36 -5.02 8.47 -6.25
N LEU A 37 -5.39 9.70 -5.92
CA LEU A 37 -6.79 10.16 -5.96
C LEU A 37 -7.30 10.43 -7.38
N SER A 38 -6.41 10.80 -8.30
CA SER A 38 -6.74 11.03 -9.72
C SER A 38 -6.74 9.75 -10.56
N GLY A 39 -6.31 8.62 -9.99
CA GLY A 39 -6.16 7.36 -10.72
C GLY A 39 -5.09 7.42 -11.82
N GLY A 40 -4.13 8.35 -11.68
CA GLY A 40 -3.03 8.50 -12.63
C GLY A 40 -1.84 7.61 -12.28
N ASP A 41 -0.96 7.40 -13.24
CA ASP A 41 0.32 6.71 -13.02
C ASP A 41 1.37 7.65 -12.45
N VAL A 42 2.22 7.14 -11.55
CA VAL A 42 3.38 7.91 -11.09
C VAL A 42 4.43 8.02 -12.19
N ALA A 43 5.00 9.21 -12.33
CA ALA A 43 6.10 9.43 -13.25
C ALA A 43 7.33 8.63 -12.80
N CYS A 44 7.75 7.65 -13.58
CA CYS A 44 9.00 6.92 -13.41
C CYS A 44 9.97 7.32 -14.52
N THR A 45 11.28 7.29 -14.26
CA THR A 45 12.28 7.44 -15.32
C THR A 45 12.18 6.26 -16.31
N ALA A 46 12.57 6.47 -17.57
CA ALA A 46 12.45 5.43 -18.61
C ALA A 46 13.18 4.12 -18.25
N GLU A 47 14.25 4.18 -17.45
CA GLU A 47 14.97 3.01 -16.93
C GLU A 47 14.24 2.29 -15.79
N ALA A 48 13.39 2.98 -15.03
CA ALA A 48 12.55 2.41 -13.98
C ALA A 48 11.22 1.83 -14.54
N ALA A 49 10.82 2.21 -15.75
CA ALA A 49 9.72 1.59 -16.48
C ALA A 49 10.13 0.27 -17.15
N ALA A 50 11.43 0.04 -17.36
CA ALA A 50 11.97 -1.17 -17.99
C ALA A 50 12.14 -2.35 -17.01
N THR A 51 12.07 -2.11 -15.71
CA THR A 51 12.03 -3.16 -14.68
C THR A 51 10.57 -3.38 -14.26
N ALA A 52 10.09 -4.63 -14.27
CA ALA A 52 8.72 -5.04 -13.97
C ALA A 52 8.25 -4.77 -12.51
N ASN A 53 8.92 -3.87 -11.78
CA ASN A 53 8.79 -3.61 -10.34
C ASN A 53 8.60 -2.11 -10.07
N GLY A 54 7.54 -1.51 -10.62
CA GLY A 54 7.28 -0.07 -10.50
C GLY A 54 6.71 0.38 -9.15
N CYS A 55 6.72 1.69 -8.90
CA CYS A 55 6.09 2.31 -7.72
C CYS A 55 4.55 2.12 -7.67
N ASN A 56 3.90 1.93 -8.82
CA ASN A 56 2.45 1.72 -8.87
C ASN A 56 2.02 0.45 -8.11
N SER A 57 2.77 -0.66 -8.26
CA SER A 57 2.49 -1.90 -7.52
C SER A 57 2.50 -1.71 -6.00
N VAL A 58 3.33 -0.80 -5.50
CA VAL A 58 3.36 -0.42 -4.08
C VAL A 58 2.15 0.44 -3.73
N LEU A 59 1.86 1.44 -4.55
CA LEU A 59 0.79 2.40 -4.31
C LEU A 59 -0.60 1.77 -4.42
N ASP A 60 -0.75 0.68 -5.16
CA ASP A 60 -1.99 -0.09 -5.30
C ASP A 60 -2.10 -1.25 -4.31
N SER A 61 -1.04 -1.52 -3.55
CA SER A 61 -1.08 -2.53 -2.50
C SER A 61 -2.01 -2.14 -1.33
N PRO A 62 -2.53 -3.12 -0.57
CA PRO A 62 -3.33 -2.86 0.63
C PRO A 62 -2.62 -1.96 1.66
N TYR A 63 -1.28 -2.02 1.69
CA TYR A 63 -0.44 -1.23 2.59
C TYR A 63 -0.46 0.27 2.28
N ALA A 64 -0.83 0.67 1.06
CA ALA A 64 -0.89 2.07 0.64
C ALA A 64 -2.13 2.81 1.15
N THR A 65 -3.02 2.14 1.88
CA THR A 65 -4.22 2.76 2.47
C THR A 65 -4.27 2.55 3.97
N VAL A 66 -4.74 3.57 4.70
CA VAL A 66 -4.95 3.55 6.14
C VAL A 66 -6.31 4.17 6.42
N PHE A 67 -7.20 3.40 7.08
CA PHE A 67 -8.61 3.79 7.31
C PHE A 67 -9.36 4.20 6.01
N GLY A 68 -9.05 3.56 4.88
CA GLY A 68 -9.65 3.86 3.57
C GLY A 68 -9.13 5.13 2.90
N LEU A 69 -8.14 5.82 3.50
CA LEU A 69 -7.49 6.99 2.92
C LEU A 69 -6.07 6.65 2.44
N PRO A 70 -5.55 7.34 1.41
CA PRO A 70 -4.18 7.12 0.94
C PRO A 70 -3.17 7.38 2.06
N LEU A 71 -2.21 6.48 2.22
CA LEU A 71 -1.15 6.62 3.21
C LEU A 71 -0.29 7.87 2.97
N SER A 72 -0.12 8.25 1.71
CA SER A 72 0.56 9.48 1.28
C SER A 72 -0.07 10.74 1.86
N LEU A 73 -1.38 10.75 2.14
CA LEU A 73 -2.06 11.87 2.81
C LEU A 73 -1.57 12.05 4.25
N PHE A 74 -1.45 10.96 5.00
CA PHE A 74 -0.93 11.00 6.37
C PHE A 74 0.54 11.42 6.38
N GLY A 75 1.32 10.95 5.39
CA GLY A 75 2.69 11.42 5.17
C GLY A 75 2.76 12.93 4.93
N PHE A 76 1.88 13.48 4.09
CA PHE A 76 1.80 14.92 3.84
C PHE A 76 1.48 15.71 5.10
N LEU A 77 0.49 15.29 5.88
CA LEU A 77 0.13 15.93 7.15
C LEU A 77 1.28 15.88 8.16
N ALA A 78 2.01 14.76 8.23
CA ALA A 78 3.18 14.63 9.10
C ALA A 78 4.29 15.60 8.68
N TYR A 79 4.60 15.70 7.40
CA TYR A 79 5.60 16.66 6.90
C TYR A 79 5.18 18.12 7.15
N LEU A 80 3.90 18.46 6.98
CA LEU A 80 3.39 19.79 7.33
C LEU A 80 3.55 20.10 8.83
N ALA A 81 3.24 19.14 9.70
CA ALA A 81 3.44 19.31 11.14
C ALA A 81 4.92 19.57 11.48
N MET A 82 5.85 18.86 10.83
CA MET A 82 7.28 19.07 10.99
C MET A 82 7.73 20.47 10.54
N ILE A 83 7.17 21.01 9.45
CA ILE A 83 7.43 22.39 9.00
C ILE A 83 6.96 23.39 10.06
N ILE A 84 5.75 23.22 10.59
CA ILE A 84 5.19 24.11 11.63
C ILE A 84 6.06 24.10 12.88
N PHE A 85 6.45 22.92 13.37
CA PHE A 85 7.29 22.83 14.57
C PHE A 85 8.70 23.41 14.35
N ALA A 86 9.27 23.24 13.16
CA ALA A 86 10.57 23.80 12.80
C ALA A 86 10.57 25.34 12.71
N LEU A 87 9.50 25.93 12.15
CA LEU A 87 9.40 27.37 11.89
C LEU A 87 8.75 28.18 13.02
N SER A 88 7.93 27.55 13.88
CA SER A 88 7.19 28.25 14.95
C SER A 88 8.01 29.22 15.81
N PRO A 89 9.29 28.95 16.17
CA PRO A 89 10.03 29.86 17.04
C PRO A 89 10.57 31.10 16.31
N TYR A 90 10.60 31.06 14.97
CA TYR A 90 10.95 32.21 14.13
C TYR A 90 9.79 33.18 13.95
N LEU A 91 8.55 32.73 14.15
CA LEU A 91 7.35 33.58 14.09
C LEU A 91 7.20 34.48 15.34
N ILE A 92 8.00 34.25 16.39
CA ILE A 92 7.95 34.99 17.65
C ILE A 92 9.06 36.04 17.66
N ASN A 93 8.68 37.32 17.65
CA ASN A 93 9.62 38.45 17.61
C ASN A 93 10.65 38.43 18.75
N SER A 94 11.91 38.61 18.39
CA SER A 94 13.08 38.14 19.14
C SER A 94 13.50 39.01 20.35
N ASP A 95 13.00 40.23 20.47
CA ASP A 95 13.58 41.20 21.42
C ASP A 95 12.79 41.37 22.73
N GLU A 96 11.48 41.10 22.73
CA GLU A 96 10.63 41.36 23.91
C GLU A 96 10.32 40.09 24.75
N LYS A 97 10.39 38.89 24.14
CA LYS A 97 9.91 37.63 24.75
C LYS A 97 10.92 36.48 24.68
N ARG A 98 12.16 36.71 25.13
CA ARG A 98 13.25 35.73 25.05
C ARG A 98 12.98 34.41 25.79
N ASP A 99 12.33 34.46 26.95
CA ASP A 99 12.03 33.24 27.73
C ASP A 99 10.89 32.42 27.10
N PHE A 100 9.86 33.10 26.59
CA PHE A 100 8.78 32.46 25.84
C PHE A 100 9.31 31.79 24.56
N ARG A 101 10.21 32.47 23.82
CA ARG A 101 10.87 31.87 22.66
C ARG A 101 11.61 30.59 23.04
N LYS A 102 12.42 30.60 24.11
CA LYS A 102 13.11 29.37 24.57
C LYS A 102 12.15 28.26 24.95
N GLN A 103 11.04 28.57 25.62
CA GLN A 103 10.02 27.59 25.98
C GLN A 103 9.40 26.95 24.72
N VAL A 104 9.05 27.75 23.72
CA VAL A 104 8.54 27.26 22.44
C VAL A 104 9.60 26.44 21.71
N GLU A 105 10.87 26.88 21.72
CA GLU A 105 11.97 26.12 21.14
C GLU A 105 12.14 24.75 21.81
N ASP A 106 12.06 24.66 23.14
CA ASP A 106 12.15 23.40 23.90
C ASP A 106 10.97 22.47 23.57
N ILE A 107 9.73 22.98 23.58
CA ILE A 107 8.52 22.22 23.28
C ILE A 107 8.53 21.70 21.84
N THR A 108 8.82 22.57 20.87
CA THR A 108 8.82 22.16 19.45
C THR A 108 9.99 21.24 19.14
N GLY A 109 11.11 21.35 19.87
CA GLY A 109 12.20 20.39 19.80
C GLY A 109 11.76 18.98 20.19
N LEU A 110 10.97 18.86 21.26
CA LEU A 110 10.41 17.57 21.69
C LEU A 110 9.42 17.01 20.67
N PHE A 111 8.51 17.83 20.11
CA PHE A 111 7.59 17.38 19.08
C PHE A 111 8.29 16.97 17.78
N LEU A 112 9.35 17.66 17.38
CA LEU A 112 10.19 17.24 16.24
C LEU A 112 10.84 15.88 16.50
N LEU A 113 11.27 15.59 17.73
CA LEU A 113 11.84 14.29 18.09
C LEU A 113 10.79 13.18 18.02
N ILE A 114 9.61 13.42 18.62
CA ILE A 114 8.49 12.47 18.57
C ILE A 114 8.09 12.21 17.12
N GLY A 115 7.86 13.27 16.33
CA GLY A 115 7.46 13.16 14.93
C GLY A 115 8.49 12.44 14.07
N SER A 116 9.76 12.85 14.13
CA SER A 116 10.82 12.22 13.33
C SER A 116 11.09 10.76 13.71
N THR A 117 10.99 10.41 15.00
CA THR A 117 11.13 9.03 15.46
C THR A 117 9.98 8.16 14.93
N ALA A 118 8.73 8.62 15.10
CA ALA A 118 7.56 7.91 14.61
C ALA A 118 7.61 7.72 13.08
N MET A 119 7.94 8.78 12.33
CA MET A 119 8.07 8.71 10.87
C MET A 119 9.17 7.73 10.42
N THR A 120 10.32 7.71 11.11
CA THR A 120 11.42 6.79 10.77
C THR A 120 11.07 5.35 11.06
N VAL A 121 10.45 5.07 12.22
CA VAL A 121 10.03 3.71 12.59
C VAL A 121 8.95 3.20 11.65
N PHE A 122 7.94 4.03 11.36
CA PHE A 122 6.88 3.69 10.41
C PHE A 122 7.44 3.47 9.00
N SER A 123 8.32 4.36 8.53
CA SER A 123 8.98 4.19 7.22
C SER A 123 9.87 2.95 7.18
N GLY A 124 10.54 2.60 8.28
CA GLY A 124 11.33 1.38 8.39
C GLY A 124 10.47 0.11 8.25
N TYR A 125 9.28 0.10 8.85
CA TYR A 125 8.31 -0.98 8.67
C TYR A 125 7.85 -1.11 7.21
N LEU A 126 7.50 0.00 6.54
CA LEU A 126 7.12 -0.06 5.13
C LEU A 126 8.27 -0.52 4.24
N MET A 127 9.51 -0.10 4.54
CA MET A 127 10.69 -0.58 3.82
C MET A 127 10.92 -2.08 4.02
N TYR A 128 10.60 -2.62 5.20
CA TYR A 128 10.61 -4.07 5.45
C TYR A 128 9.57 -4.78 4.57
N ILE A 129 8.32 -4.31 4.53
CA ILE A 129 7.28 -4.89 3.67
C ILE A 129 7.67 -4.82 2.18
N LEU A 130 8.25 -3.71 1.73
CA LEU A 130 8.74 -3.58 0.35
C LEU A 130 9.81 -4.61 0.00
N ALA A 131 10.72 -4.90 0.92
CA ALA A 131 11.83 -5.82 0.70
C ALA A 131 11.41 -7.29 0.74
N PHE A 132 10.50 -7.67 1.63
CA PHE A 132 10.19 -9.07 1.91
C PHE A 132 8.84 -9.55 1.36
N GLU A 133 7.82 -8.69 1.30
CA GLU A 133 6.47 -9.06 0.86
C GLU A 133 6.22 -8.68 -0.60
N ILE A 134 6.38 -7.40 -0.95
CA ILE A 134 6.00 -6.86 -2.27
C ILE A 134 7.10 -7.09 -3.31
N GLN A 135 8.36 -7.23 -2.87
CA GLN A 135 9.54 -7.46 -3.72
C GLN A 135 9.67 -6.47 -4.90
N SER A 136 9.25 -5.23 -4.69
CA SER A 136 9.29 -4.16 -5.70
C SER A 136 10.12 -2.97 -5.24
N ILE A 137 10.66 -2.21 -6.19
CA ILE A 137 11.50 -1.05 -5.91
C ILE A 137 10.69 0.20 -6.14
N CYS A 138 10.35 0.91 -5.06
CA CYS A 138 9.76 2.24 -5.19
C CYS A 138 10.70 3.35 -4.73
N TYR A 139 11.22 4.10 -5.70
CA TYR A 139 12.12 5.24 -5.46
C TYR A 139 11.49 6.34 -4.61
N TYR A 140 10.18 6.58 -4.75
CA TYR A 140 9.47 7.57 -3.94
C TYR A 140 9.40 7.17 -2.47
N CYS A 141 9.13 5.89 -2.18
CA CYS A 141 9.15 5.36 -0.81
C CYS A 141 10.54 5.40 -0.19
N ILE A 142 11.58 5.02 -0.95
CA ILE A 142 12.99 5.10 -0.53
C ILE A 142 13.37 6.57 -0.25
N GLY A 143 12.98 7.49 -1.13
CA GLY A 143 13.21 8.93 -0.94
C GLY A 143 12.57 9.45 0.35
N SER A 144 11.32 9.07 0.62
CA SER A 144 10.65 9.43 1.88
C SER A 144 11.34 8.80 3.10
N ALA A 145 11.82 7.57 3.00
CA ALA A 145 12.57 6.91 4.07
C ALA A 145 13.88 7.68 4.38
N LEU A 146 14.62 8.08 3.35
CA LEU A 146 15.83 8.90 3.50
C LEU A 146 15.53 10.27 4.12
N PHE A 147 14.43 10.91 3.74
CA PHE A 147 14.02 12.18 4.34
C PHE A 147 13.69 12.02 5.82
N SER A 148 12.90 11.00 6.21
CA SER A 148 12.57 10.74 7.62
C SER A 148 13.81 10.47 8.48
N LEU A 149 14.74 9.64 7.98
CA LEU A 149 16.01 9.35 8.65
C LEU A 149 16.87 10.61 8.81
N SER A 150 16.92 11.44 7.79
CA SER A 150 17.65 12.72 7.83
C SER A 150 17.04 13.68 8.85
N LEU A 151 15.70 13.74 8.95
CA LEU A 151 15.01 14.55 9.95
C LEU A 151 15.32 14.07 11.37
N LEU A 152 15.34 12.76 11.61
CA LEU A 152 15.68 12.19 12.92
C LEU A 152 17.13 12.51 13.29
N PHE A 153 18.06 12.30 12.36
CA PHE A 153 19.49 12.61 12.55
C PHE A 153 19.69 14.09 12.90
N LEU A 154 19.11 15.00 12.13
CA LEU A 154 19.19 16.44 12.39
C LEU A 154 18.50 16.85 13.69
N THR A 155 17.47 16.15 14.13
CA THR A 155 16.78 16.45 15.39
C THR A 155 17.62 16.02 16.60
N ILE A 156 18.31 14.89 16.51
CA ILE A 156 19.21 14.39 17.57
C ILE A 156 20.46 15.25 17.67
N PHE A 157 21.16 15.48 16.55
CA PHE A 157 22.46 16.17 16.54
C PHE A 157 22.36 17.69 16.38
N GLY A 158 21.24 18.20 15.86
CA GLY A 158 21.04 19.62 15.58
C GLY A 158 20.62 20.45 16.79
N ARG A 159 20.56 19.89 18.00
CA ARG A 159 20.15 20.59 19.23
C ARG A 159 20.95 20.11 20.45
N ASP A 160 21.27 21.04 21.35
CA ASP A 160 21.76 20.69 22.69
C ASP A 160 20.59 20.23 23.57
N TRP A 161 20.58 18.93 23.87
CA TRP A 161 19.61 18.34 24.77
C TRP A 161 20.11 18.42 26.20
N LYS A 162 19.29 18.99 27.10
CA LYS A 162 19.61 19.12 28.53
C LYS A 162 19.72 17.75 29.19
N ASP A 163 18.84 16.83 28.81
CA ASP A 163 18.73 15.49 29.39
C ASP A 163 18.77 14.40 28.32
N ILE A 164 19.91 13.72 28.20
CA ILE A 164 20.10 12.59 27.28
C ILE A 164 19.20 11.40 27.66
N GLY A 165 18.91 11.23 28.96
CA GLY A 165 17.97 10.22 29.42
C GLY A 165 16.57 10.43 28.82
N GLN A 166 16.06 11.67 28.85
CA GLN A 166 14.75 12.00 28.30
C GLN A 166 14.67 11.71 26.79
N LEU A 167 15.72 12.01 26.04
CA LEU A 167 15.82 11.66 24.62
C LEU A 167 15.62 10.17 24.38
N PHE A 168 16.39 9.35 25.09
CA PHE A 168 16.37 7.90 24.93
C PHE A 168 15.01 7.31 25.32
N PHE A 169 14.48 7.68 26.50
CA PHE A 169 13.18 7.19 26.95
C PHE A 169 12.04 7.61 26.01
N THR A 170 12.02 8.88 25.59
CA THR A 170 10.99 9.37 24.65
C THR A 170 11.11 8.64 23.31
N GLY A 171 12.33 8.46 22.78
CA GLY A 171 12.57 7.76 21.52
C GLY A 171 12.09 6.31 21.57
N VAL A 172 12.44 5.56 22.63
CA VAL A 172 12.03 4.15 22.80
C VAL A 172 10.51 4.03 22.95
N ILE A 173 9.89 4.87 23.78
CA ILE A 173 8.43 4.84 23.98
C ILE A 173 7.72 5.13 22.65
N VAL A 174 8.13 6.18 21.93
CA VAL A 174 7.53 6.54 20.65
C VAL A 174 7.74 5.42 19.62
N ALA A 175 8.92 4.81 19.56
CA ALA A 175 9.18 3.71 18.65
C ALA A 175 8.27 2.50 18.94
N LEU A 176 8.12 2.10 20.21
CA LEU A 176 7.24 1.01 20.61
C LEU A 176 5.78 1.32 20.30
N VAL A 177 5.30 2.51 20.68
CA VAL A 177 3.91 2.93 20.41
C VAL A 177 3.64 2.98 18.91
N THR A 178 4.56 3.53 18.12
CA THR A 178 4.42 3.59 16.66
C THR A 178 4.38 2.20 16.07
N LEU A 179 5.29 1.30 16.48
CA LEU A 179 5.34 -0.06 15.97
C LEU A 179 4.09 -0.86 16.34
N ILE A 180 3.63 -0.78 17.60
CA ILE A 180 2.38 -1.43 18.04
C ILE A 180 1.18 -0.87 17.29
N SER A 181 1.11 0.46 17.10
CA SER A 181 0.01 1.09 16.36
C SER A 181 0.02 0.67 14.89
N THR A 182 1.20 0.61 14.27
CA THR A 182 1.39 0.18 12.89
C THR A 182 0.95 -1.27 12.71
N LEU A 183 1.43 -2.15 13.59
CA LEU A 183 1.01 -3.55 13.59
C LEU A 183 -0.49 -3.69 13.86
N GLY A 184 -1.08 -2.88 14.74
CA GLY A 184 -2.53 -2.91 14.98
C GLY A 184 -3.36 -2.48 13.77
N VAL A 185 -2.93 -1.43 13.06
CA VAL A 185 -3.57 -0.96 11.83
C VAL A 185 -3.45 -1.99 10.71
N TYR A 186 -2.26 -2.61 10.57
CA TYR A 186 -1.97 -3.60 9.54
C TYR A 186 -2.15 -5.06 10.01
N ALA A 187 -2.71 -5.33 11.19
CA ALA A 187 -2.93 -6.70 11.66
C ALA A 187 -4.03 -7.39 10.85
N ASN A 188 -4.98 -6.59 10.34
CA ASN A 188 -6.18 -7.09 9.69
C ASN A 188 -6.24 -6.73 8.20
N ILE A 189 -5.16 -6.30 7.54
CA ILE A 189 -5.21 -6.09 6.07
C ILE A 189 -5.47 -7.37 5.29
N ASN A 190 -5.22 -8.54 5.89
CA ASN A 190 -5.66 -9.85 5.36
C ASN A 190 -7.13 -10.16 5.69
N GLY A 191 -7.86 -9.26 6.36
CA GLY A 191 -9.20 -9.48 6.91
C GLY A 191 -10.12 -8.25 7.04
N THR A 192 -9.77 -7.09 6.50
CA THR A 192 -10.63 -5.89 6.54
C THR A 192 -11.13 -5.55 5.15
N ALA A 193 -12.33 -6.05 4.87
CA ALA A 193 -13.23 -5.43 3.92
C ALA A 193 -13.37 -3.94 4.27
N VAL A 194 -13.05 -3.07 3.31
CA VAL A 194 -13.38 -1.65 3.41
C VAL A 194 -14.91 -1.56 3.33
N ALA A 195 -15.53 -0.93 4.32
CA ALA A 195 -16.94 -0.58 4.26
C ALA A 195 -17.17 0.32 3.03
N GLY A 196 -17.72 -0.29 1.96
CA GLY A 196 -18.11 0.40 0.72
C GLY A 196 -17.07 0.47 -0.40
N GLY A 197 -15.95 -0.25 -0.32
CA GLY A 197 -14.97 -0.31 -1.41
C GLY A 197 -14.52 -1.74 -1.70
N GLN A 198 -14.62 -2.16 -2.97
CA GLN A 198 -14.11 -3.47 -3.40
C GLN A 198 -12.58 -3.49 -3.30
N THR A 199 -12.04 -4.63 -2.89
CA THR A 199 -10.60 -4.88 -2.80
C THR A 199 -10.07 -5.21 -4.18
N ALA A 200 -9.10 -4.45 -4.68
CA ALA A 200 -8.51 -4.73 -5.98
C ALA A 200 -7.64 -6.00 -5.92
N VAL A 201 -7.83 -6.90 -6.88
CA VAL A 201 -7.05 -8.12 -7.06
C VAL A 201 -6.30 -8.01 -8.40
N SER A 202 -5.03 -8.38 -8.40
CA SER A 202 -4.15 -8.32 -9.57
C SER A 202 -3.71 -9.71 -10.00
N PRO A 203 -3.37 -9.93 -11.29
CA PRO A 203 -2.72 -11.16 -11.72
C PRO A 203 -1.42 -11.43 -10.95
N PRO A 204 -1.08 -12.70 -10.69
CA PRO A 204 0.17 -13.04 -10.03
C PRO A 204 1.37 -12.71 -10.92
N THR A 205 2.45 -12.21 -10.29
CA THR A 205 3.72 -11.88 -10.94
C THR A 205 4.82 -12.95 -10.72
N GLN A 206 4.62 -13.82 -9.73
CA GLN A 206 5.54 -14.91 -9.39
C GLN A 206 5.39 -16.08 -10.35
N GLN A 207 6.41 -16.94 -10.47
CA GLN A 207 6.30 -18.16 -11.28
C GLN A 207 5.29 -19.15 -10.66
N PRO A 208 4.41 -19.77 -11.46
CA PRO A 208 3.47 -20.77 -10.96
C PRO A 208 4.16 -22.09 -10.62
N GLU A 209 3.60 -22.82 -9.66
CA GLU A 209 3.97 -24.22 -9.42
C GLU A 209 3.53 -25.08 -10.61
N ARG A 210 4.45 -25.92 -11.11
CA ARG A 210 4.26 -26.68 -12.34
C ARG A 210 3.07 -27.65 -12.21
N GLY A 211 2.04 -27.43 -13.02
CA GLY A 211 0.83 -28.27 -13.04
C GLY A 211 -0.18 -27.95 -11.95
N VAL A 212 0.09 -26.98 -11.07
CA VAL A 212 -0.82 -26.57 -9.97
C VAL A 212 -1.24 -25.11 -10.13
N GLY A 213 -0.29 -24.21 -10.40
CA GLY A 213 -0.54 -22.77 -10.51
C GLY A 213 -0.15 -22.00 -9.25
N TRP A 214 -1.04 -21.13 -8.78
CA TRP A 214 -0.87 -20.35 -7.55
C TRP A 214 -2.04 -20.59 -6.61
N ASP A 215 -1.80 -20.48 -5.31
CA ASP A 215 -2.85 -20.57 -4.31
C ASP A 215 -3.81 -19.38 -4.41
N VAL A 216 -5.11 -19.64 -4.35
CA VAL A 216 -6.13 -18.60 -4.17
C VAL A 216 -6.14 -18.24 -2.69
N THR A 217 -5.80 -16.99 -2.34
CA THR A 217 -5.69 -16.55 -0.94
C THR A 217 -6.88 -15.73 -0.46
N THR A 218 -7.73 -15.26 -1.37
CA THR A 218 -8.95 -14.50 -1.09
C THR A 218 -10.05 -15.40 -0.49
N ASN A 219 -10.87 -14.84 0.39
CA ASN A 219 -11.99 -15.54 1.03
C ASN A 219 -13.29 -15.15 0.33
N SER A 220 -14.27 -16.02 0.32
CA SER A 220 -15.53 -15.75 -0.39
C SER A 220 -16.56 -15.15 0.55
N SER A 221 -17.34 -14.17 0.07
CA SER A 221 -18.53 -13.71 0.79
C SER A 221 -19.78 -14.46 0.33
N GLN A 222 -20.91 -14.17 0.97
CA GLN A 222 -22.20 -14.73 0.58
C GLN A 222 -22.55 -14.38 -0.88
N SER A 223 -22.14 -13.22 -1.39
CA SER A 223 -22.39 -12.80 -2.77
C SER A 223 -21.62 -13.65 -3.77
N GLU A 224 -20.33 -13.87 -3.54
CA GLU A 224 -19.48 -14.69 -4.42
C GLU A 224 -19.96 -16.14 -4.43
N ILE A 225 -20.30 -16.69 -3.26
CA ILE A 225 -20.82 -18.08 -3.14
C ILE A 225 -22.14 -18.20 -3.89
N ALA A 226 -23.07 -17.26 -3.70
CA ALA A 226 -24.38 -17.30 -4.35
C ALA A 226 -24.27 -17.15 -5.88
N LEU A 227 -23.39 -16.28 -6.38
CA LEU A 227 -23.12 -16.19 -7.82
C LEU A 227 -22.49 -17.50 -8.33
N ALA A 228 -21.49 -18.06 -7.66
CA ALA A 228 -20.83 -19.27 -8.12
C ALA A 228 -21.77 -20.48 -8.19
N GLN A 229 -22.64 -20.65 -7.20
CA GLN A 229 -23.68 -21.67 -7.19
C GLN A 229 -24.65 -21.47 -8.35
N TYR A 230 -25.11 -20.24 -8.59
CA TYR A 230 -25.98 -19.94 -9.72
C TYR A 230 -25.31 -20.26 -11.07
N LEU A 231 -24.05 -19.87 -11.27
CA LEU A 231 -23.33 -20.17 -12.50
C LEU A 231 -23.24 -21.69 -12.73
N ASN A 232 -22.97 -22.45 -11.68
CA ASN A 232 -22.95 -23.91 -11.75
C ASN A 232 -24.33 -24.50 -12.07
N GLU A 233 -25.41 -23.99 -11.47
CA GLU A 233 -26.79 -24.41 -11.75
C GLU A 233 -27.23 -24.09 -13.18
N GLN A 234 -26.63 -23.10 -13.82
CA GLN A 234 -26.89 -22.73 -15.22
C GLN A 234 -25.95 -23.44 -16.22
N ASP A 235 -25.20 -24.45 -15.77
CA ASP A 235 -24.20 -25.16 -16.59
C ASP A 235 -23.17 -24.20 -17.24
N ILE A 236 -22.87 -23.08 -16.59
CA ILE A 236 -21.88 -22.11 -17.06
C ILE A 236 -20.47 -22.62 -16.72
N VAL A 237 -19.61 -22.66 -17.73
CA VAL A 237 -18.28 -23.27 -17.63
C VAL A 237 -17.18 -22.22 -17.80
N MET A 238 -16.18 -22.28 -16.92
CA MET A 238 -14.93 -21.54 -17.09
C MET A 238 -13.84 -22.47 -17.62
N TYR A 239 -13.24 -22.10 -18.74
CA TYR A 239 -12.08 -22.76 -19.33
C TYR A 239 -10.80 -21.99 -18.99
N GLY A 240 -9.76 -22.68 -18.52
CA GLY A 240 -8.52 -22.02 -18.12
C GLY A 240 -7.27 -22.86 -18.23
N GLY A 241 -6.17 -22.32 -17.70
CA GLY A 241 -4.88 -23.00 -17.64
C GLY A 241 -4.24 -22.84 -16.26
N TRP A 242 -3.57 -23.88 -15.76
CA TRP A 242 -2.87 -23.83 -14.46
C TRP A 242 -1.84 -22.69 -14.38
N SER A 243 -1.18 -22.37 -15.50
CA SER A 243 -0.15 -21.32 -15.59
C SER A 243 -0.68 -19.97 -16.07
N CYS A 244 -2.00 -19.80 -16.19
CA CYS A 244 -2.63 -18.60 -16.71
C CYS A 244 -2.86 -17.56 -15.59
N PRO A 245 -2.17 -16.39 -15.60
CA PRO A 245 -2.31 -15.40 -14.54
C PRO A 245 -3.73 -14.82 -14.43
N TYR A 246 -4.40 -14.60 -15.57
CA TYR A 246 -5.77 -14.09 -15.59
C TYR A 246 -6.80 -15.13 -15.15
N CYS A 247 -6.49 -16.42 -15.27
CA CYS A 247 -7.31 -17.48 -14.75
C CYS A 247 -7.23 -17.50 -13.22
N HIS A 248 -6.02 -17.34 -12.68
CA HIS A 248 -5.84 -17.15 -11.24
C HIS A 248 -6.51 -15.87 -10.72
N LEU A 249 -6.42 -14.75 -11.45
CA LEU A 249 -7.16 -13.52 -11.14
C LEU A 249 -8.66 -13.80 -11.02
N GLN A 250 -9.26 -14.45 -12.02
CA GLN A 250 -10.69 -14.79 -11.98
C GLN A 250 -11.04 -15.67 -10.76
N LYS A 251 -10.21 -16.69 -10.46
CA LYS A 251 -10.36 -17.52 -9.26
C LYS A 251 -10.33 -16.69 -7.99
N ALA A 252 -9.42 -15.73 -7.92
CA ALA A 252 -9.25 -14.86 -6.76
C ALA A 252 -10.38 -13.82 -6.60
N LEU A 253 -11.08 -13.43 -7.67
CA LEU A 253 -12.30 -12.62 -7.56
C LEU A 253 -13.43 -13.37 -6.85
N PHE A 254 -13.56 -14.69 -7.07
CA PHE A 254 -14.53 -15.52 -6.37
C PHE A 254 -14.10 -15.85 -4.93
N GLY A 255 -12.81 -16.14 -4.74
CA GLY A 255 -12.30 -16.62 -3.46
C GLY A 255 -12.35 -18.15 -3.34
N LYS A 256 -11.71 -18.66 -2.28
CA LYS A 256 -11.46 -20.10 -2.06
C LYS A 256 -12.73 -20.95 -2.09
N GLU A 257 -13.75 -20.54 -1.36
CA GLU A 257 -15.00 -21.29 -1.17
C GLU A 257 -15.90 -21.21 -2.39
N ALA A 258 -16.15 -20.01 -2.93
CA ALA A 258 -17.04 -19.84 -4.07
C ALA A 258 -16.48 -20.49 -5.33
N PHE A 259 -15.16 -20.41 -5.57
CA PHE A 259 -14.59 -21.01 -6.78
C PHE A 259 -14.70 -22.55 -6.80
N GLN A 260 -14.83 -23.21 -5.64
CA GLN A 260 -15.05 -24.66 -5.59
C GLN A 260 -16.40 -25.08 -6.18
N GLU A 261 -17.38 -24.17 -6.23
CA GLU A 261 -18.68 -24.41 -6.83
C GLU A 261 -18.66 -24.22 -8.35
N ILE A 262 -17.68 -23.51 -8.90
CA ILE A 262 -17.60 -23.22 -10.34
C ILE A 262 -17.21 -24.47 -11.12
N THR A 263 -17.97 -24.78 -12.18
CA THR A 263 -17.54 -25.77 -13.17
C THR A 263 -16.35 -25.22 -13.96
N TYR A 264 -15.15 -25.70 -13.63
CA TYR A 264 -13.88 -25.33 -14.25
C TYR A 264 -13.31 -26.48 -15.08
N ILE A 265 -12.87 -26.18 -16.30
CA ILE A 265 -12.14 -27.12 -17.17
C ILE A 265 -10.70 -26.64 -17.33
N GLU A 266 -9.77 -27.44 -16.80
CA GLU A 266 -8.33 -27.24 -16.97
C GLU A 266 -7.91 -27.67 -18.38
N CYS A 267 -7.45 -26.73 -19.20
CA CYS A 267 -7.12 -27.00 -20.60
C CYS A 267 -5.65 -27.34 -20.84
N SER A 268 -4.76 -27.13 -19.86
CA SER A 268 -3.32 -27.12 -20.10
C SER A 268 -2.59 -28.21 -19.33
N PRO A 269 -1.90 -29.15 -20.01
CA PRO A 269 -0.90 -29.99 -19.35
C PRO A 269 0.23 -29.15 -18.73
N PRO A 270 0.93 -29.60 -17.66
CA PRO A 270 0.87 -30.94 -17.08
C PRO A 270 -0.01 -31.03 -15.82
N ALA A 271 -1.07 -30.20 -15.69
CA ALA A 271 -2.01 -30.36 -14.59
C ALA A 271 -2.63 -31.76 -14.59
N GLU A 272 -2.83 -32.34 -13.40
CA GLU A 272 -3.26 -33.75 -13.26
C GLU A 272 -4.64 -34.00 -13.86
N ASP A 273 -5.53 -33.03 -13.76
CA ASP A 273 -6.91 -33.05 -14.25
C ASP A 273 -7.10 -32.33 -15.60
N ALA A 274 -6.00 -32.09 -16.33
CA ALA A 274 -6.04 -31.41 -17.62
C ALA A 274 -6.87 -32.19 -18.66
N GLN A 275 -7.82 -31.49 -19.28
CA GLN A 275 -8.77 -31.96 -20.28
C GLN A 275 -8.67 -31.13 -21.57
N PRO A 276 -7.50 -31.09 -22.24
CA PRO A 276 -7.28 -30.25 -23.44
C PRO A 276 -8.29 -30.52 -24.55
N GLN A 277 -8.71 -31.78 -24.74
CA GLN A 277 -9.69 -32.15 -25.77
C GLN A 277 -11.04 -31.44 -25.58
N LYS A 278 -11.52 -31.28 -24.34
CA LYS A 278 -12.77 -30.55 -24.07
C LYS A 278 -12.67 -29.09 -24.48
N CYS A 279 -11.49 -28.49 -24.35
CA CYS A 279 -11.25 -27.10 -24.73
C CYS A 279 -11.11 -26.94 -26.25
N GLU A 280 -10.49 -27.90 -26.93
CA GLU A 280 -10.44 -27.94 -28.39
C GLU A 280 -11.85 -28.11 -28.99
N ASP A 281 -12.64 -29.04 -28.46
CA ASP A 281 -14.01 -29.30 -28.91
C ASP A 281 -14.94 -28.10 -28.67
N ALA A 282 -14.75 -27.40 -27.54
CA ALA A 282 -15.45 -26.15 -27.23
C ALA A 282 -14.92 -24.93 -28.01
N GLY A 283 -13.84 -25.06 -28.80
CA GLY A 283 -13.30 -23.99 -29.63
C GLY A 283 -12.60 -22.87 -28.85
N ILE A 284 -12.04 -23.17 -27.67
CA ILE A 284 -11.36 -22.21 -26.81
C ILE A 284 -10.06 -21.70 -27.45
N ARG A 285 -9.91 -20.38 -27.55
CA ARG A 285 -8.75 -19.72 -28.19
C ARG A 285 -7.81 -18.99 -27.22
N SER A 286 -8.29 -18.68 -26.02
CA SER A 286 -7.56 -17.92 -25.01
C SER A 286 -8.07 -18.25 -23.62
N TYR A 287 -7.23 -18.04 -22.61
CA TYR A 287 -7.59 -18.28 -21.22
C TYR A 287 -7.60 -17.00 -20.38
N PRO A 288 -8.52 -16.87 -19.40
CA PRO A 288 -9.70 -17.73 -19.27
C PRO A 288 -10.71 -17.44 -20.39
N SER A 289 -11.66 -18.34 -20.58
CA SER A 289 -12.86 -18.11 -21.38
C SER A 289 -14.07 -18.67 -20.65
N TRP A 290 -15.17 -17.93 -20.66
CA TRP A 290 -16.44 -18.35 -20.09
C TRP A 290 -17.39 -18.80 -21.20
N GLU A 291 -18.00 -19.97 -21.06
CA GLU A 291 -19.11 -20.40 -21.91
C GLU A 291 -20.43 -20.14 -21.18
N ILE A 292 -21.22 -19.21 -21.73
CA ILE A 292 -22.48 -18.77 -21.12
C ILE A 292 -23.54 -18.81 -22.21
N ASN A 293 -24.58 -19.63 -22.02
CA ASN A 293 -25.67 -19.81 -22.99
C ASN A 293 -25.17 -20.17 -24.40
N GLY A 294 -24.12 -20.99 -24.51
CA GLY A 294 -23.50 -21.41 -25.77
C GLY A 294 -22.67 -20.33 -26.47
N GLN A 295 -22.42 -19.20 -25.82
CA GLN A 295 -21.53 -18.14 -26.31
C GLN A 295 -20.23 -18.11 -25.51
N LEU A 296 -19.11 -17.89 -26.20
CA LEU A 296 -17.79 -17.79 -25.59
C LEU A 296 -17.41 -16.33 -25.31
N TYR A 297 -17.08 -16.08 -24.05
CA TYR A 297 -16.64 -14.80 -23.53
C TYR A 297 -15.19 -14.91 -23.09
N ALA A 298 -14.28 -14.44 -23.95
CA ALA A 298 -12.85 -14.45 -23.66
C ALA A 298 -12.47 -13.45 -22.55
N GLY A 299 -11.46 -13.80 -21.76
CA GLY A 299 -10.85 -12.96 -20.74
C GLY A 299 -11.44 -13.13 -19.34
N ALA A 300 -10.68 -12.67 -18.34
CA ALA A 300 -11.20 -12.51 -16.98
C ALA A 300 -12.20 -11.36 -16.95
N ARG A 301 -13.24 -11.48 -16.12
CA ARG A 301 -14.37 -10.56 -16.04
C ARG A 301 -14.70 -10.19 -14.60
N PRO A 302 -15.15 -8.95 -14.35
CA PRO A 302 -15.70 -8.58 -13.05
C PRO A 302 -16.89 -9.48 -12.71
N LEU A 303 -17.11 -9.72 -11.41
CA LEU A 303 -18.24 -10.55 -10.98
C LEU A 303 -19.59 -9.90 -11.30
N GLU A 304 -19.64 -8.56 -11.34
CA GLU A 304 -20.80 -7.78 -11.77
C GLU A 304 -21.15 -8.06 -13.23
N GLU A 305 -20.13 -8.14 -14.10
CA GLU A 305 -20.33 -8.44 -15.50
C GLU A 305 -20.77 -9.89 -15.69
N LEU A 306 -20.16 -10.84 -14.95
CA LEU A 306 -20.60 -12.23 -14.97
C LEU A 306 -22.05 -12.38 -14.49
N ALA A 307 -22.44 -11.65 -13.45
CA ALA A 307 -23.83 -11.60 -12.98
C ALA A 307 -24.78 -11.07 -14.07
N GLU A 308 -24.42 -9.97 -14.73
CA GLU A 308 -25.22 -9.35 -15.78
C GLU A 308 -25.41 -10.28 -16.98
N ILE A 309 -24.31 -10.84 -17.53
CA ILE A 309 -24.38 -11.66 -18.75
C ILE A 309 -24.96 -13.06 -18.50
N SER A 310 -24.91 -13.56 -17.26
CA SER A 310 -25.54 -14.83 -16.88
C SER A 310 -27.02 -14.71 -16.54
N GLY A 311 -27.51 -13.49 -16.26
CA GLY A 311 -28.89 -13.26 -15.82
C GLY A 311 -29.12 -13.48 -14.33
N TYR A 312 -28.05 -13.40 -13.52
CA TYR A 312 -28.12 -13.55 -12.07
C TYR A 312 -28.80 -12.35 -11.41
N GLU A 313 -29.83 -12.60 -10.59
CA GLU A 313 -30.60 -11.57 -9.86
C GLU A 313 -30.35 -11.59 -8.33
N GLY A 314 -29.37 -12.35 -7.86
CA GLY A 314 -29.08 -12.49 -6.43
C GLY A 314 -28.20 -11.37 -5.85
N PRO A 315 -27.69 -11.53 -4.61
CA PRO A 315 -26.81 -10.55 -3.97
C PRO A 315 -25.57 -10.24 -4.81
N SER A 316 -25.33 -8.94 -5.07
CA SER A 316 -24.25 -8.45 -5.94
C SER A 316 -23.23 -7.57 -5.21
N ASN A 317 -23.19 -7.62 -3.88
CA ASN A 317 -22.21 -6.90 -3.06
C ASN A 317 -20.89 -7.68 -3.00
N PHE A 318 -20.22 -7.80 -4.14
CA PHE A 318 -18.94 -8.50 -4.26
C PHE A 318 -17.81 -7.73 -3.57
N GLN A 319 -16.90 -8.46 -2.90
CA GLN A 319 -15.79 -7.93 -2.13
C GLN A 319 -14.59 -7.53 -2.99
N TYR A 320 -14.46 -8.08 -4.20
CA TYR A 320 -13.27 -7.94 -5.03
C TYR A 320 -13.57 -7.30 -6.38
N THR A 321 -12.60 -6.51 -6.86
CA THR A 321 -12.59 -5.94 -8.21
C THR A 321 -11.27 -6.26 -8.88
N MET A 322 -11.23 -6.30 -10.21
CA MET A 322 -9.96 -6.34 -10.93
C MET A 322 -9.22 -5.02 -10.75
N SER A 323 -7.90 -5.09 -10.52
CA SER A 323 -7.04 -3.92 -10.67
C SER A 323 -7.04 -3.48 -12.14
N ARG A 324 -7.13 -2.17 -12.36
CA ARG A 324 -7.08 -1.56 -13.69
C ARG A 324 -5.63 -1.43 -14.16
#